data_AF-A0A7V9HP57-F1
#
_entry.id   AF-A0A7V9HP57-F1
#
_cell.length_a   1.000
_cell.length_b   1.000
_cell.length_c   1.000
_cell.angle_alpha   90.00
_cell.angle_beta   90.00
_cell.angle_gamma   90.00
#
_symmetry.space_group_name_H-M   'P 1'
#
loop_
_entity.id
_entity.type
_entity.pdbx_description
1 polymer ?
#
loop_
_entity_poly.entity_id
_entity_poly.type
_entity_poly.pdbx_seq_one_letter_code
_entity_poly.pdbx_strand_id
1 'polypeptide(L)'
;VLETNVDDLDPRLWPVVLQRLLDAGASDAWLTPILMKKGRPAHTLSVLVRRKHADAVIDAIYGETSAIGLRELTVGKRALARETTEVEVDGHRIRVKVSRHQGRPVNVQPEYDDVAAAAAALDRPVKAVLADAVAAAAALWRGP
;
A
#
# COMPACT_ATOMS: atom_id res chain seq x y z
N VAL A 1 3.81 -2.01 14.87
CA VAL A 1 4.52 -0.92 14.17
C VAL A 1 5.95 -0.98 14.62
N LEU A 2 6.88 -1.04 13.69
CA LEU A 2 8.30 -0.87 13.96
C LEU A 2 8.68 0.54 13.49
N GLU A 3 9.41 1.28 14.31
CA GLU A 3 9.83 2.64 13.97
C GLU A 3 11.30 2.88 14.29
N THR A 4 12.02 3.54 13.38
CA THR A 4 13.38 4.02 13.65
C THR A 4 13.63 5.34 12.94
N ASN A 5 14.53 6.16 13.49
CA ASN A 5 14.88 7.46 12.92
C ASN A 5 16.28 7.33 12.30
N VAL A 6 16.43 7.78 11.06
CA VAL A 6 17.65 7.60 10.25
C VAL A 6 18.05 8.94 9.64
N ASP A 7 19.22 9.46 10.03
CA ASP A 7 19.74 10.78 9.63
C ASP A 7 21.06 10.73 8.82
N ASP A 8 21.59 9.54 8.55
CA ASP A 8 22.90 9.33 7.94
C ASP A 8 22.89 8.30 6.78
N LEU A 9 21.71 7.90 6.29
CA LEU A 9 21.55 7.03 5.12
C LEU A 9 21.56 7.84 3.81
N ASP A 10 22.21 7.31 2.76
CA ASP A 10 22.10 7.86 1.40
C ASP A 10 20.64 7.80 0.94
N PRO A 11 19.99 8.94 0.62
CA PRO A 11 18.57 8.97 0.27
C PRO A 11 18.18 8.11 -0.94
N ARG A 12 19.14 7.79 -1.82
CA ARG A 12 18.91 6.94 -3.00
C ARG A 12 18.63 5.48 -2.62
N LEU A 13 18.93 5.07 -1.39
CA LEU A 13 18.70 3.71 -0.90
C LEU A 13 17.26 3.47 -0.45
N TRP A 14 16.52 4.53 -0.12
CA TRP A 14 15.15 4.41 0.41
C TRP A 14 14.19 3.56 -0.44
N PRO A 15 14.16 3.67 -1.79
CA PRO A 15 13.32 2.80 -2.60
C PRO A 15 13.62 1.31 -2.39
N VAL A 16 14.90 0.94 -2.29
CA VAL A 16 15.32 -0.45 -2.06
C VAL A 16 14.97 -0.90 -0.66
N VAL A 17 15.21 -0.06 0.36
CA VAL A 17 14.82 -0.33 1.75
C VAL A 17 13.32 -0.64 1.82
N LEU A 18 12.48 0.25 1.28
CA LEU A 18 11.03 0.07 1.32
C LEU A 18 10.60 -1.23 0.62
N GLN A 19 11.17 -1.54 -0.55
CA GLN A 19 10.89 -2.78 -1.25
C GLN A 19 11.30 -4.02 -0.43
N ARG A 20 12.49 -4.02 0.15
CA ARG A 20 13.00 -5.13 0.97
C ARG A 20 12.13 -5.40 2.20
N LEU A 21 11.61 -4.35 2.82
CA LEU A 21 10.69 -4.49 3.96
C LEU A 21 9.37 -5.13 3.52
N LEU A 22 8.82 -4.72 2.38
CA LEU A 22 7.61 -5.33 1.81
C LEU A 22 7.85 -6.80 1.45
N ASP A 23 8.99 -7.12 0.81
CA ASP A 23 9.39 -8.50 0.47
C ASP A 23 9.56 -9.37 1.72
N ALA A 24 10.04 -8.81 2.83
CA ALA A 24 10.19 -9.48 4.12
C ALA A 24 8.84 -9.72 4.85
N GLY A 25 7.73 -9.21 4.31
CA GLY A 25 6.38 -9.42 4.84
C GLY A 25 5.79 -8.25 5.63
N ALA A 26 6.36 -7.05 5.50
CA ALA A 26 5.68 -5.84 5.94
C ALA A 26 4.35 -5.68 5.18
N SER A 27 3.32 -5.30 5.92
CA SER A 27 2.02 -4.93 5.34
C SER A 27 2.05 -3.54 4.72
N ASP A 28 2.92 -2.67 5.22
CA ASP A 28 3.15 -1.33 4.71
C ASP A 28 4.48 -0.79 5.27
N ALA A 29 5.13 0.11 4.55
CA ALA A 29 6.35 0.79 4.97
C ALA A 29 6.40 2.20 4.35
N TRP A 30 6.69 3.22 5.16
CA TRP A 30 6.76 4.60 4.67
C TRP A 30 7.77 5.43 5.45
N LEU A 31 8.07 6.61 4.91
CA LEU A 31 8.98 7.59 5.48
C LEU A 31 8.23 8.85 5.88
N THR A 32 8.59 9.42 7.03
CA THR A 32 8.16 10.76 7.45
C THR A 32 9.39 11.63 7.61
N PRO A 33 9.52 12.75 6.87
CA PRO A 33 10.65 13.65 7.05
C PRO A 33 10.58 14.32 8.41
N ILE A 34 11.72 14.37 9.11
CA ILE A 34 11.85 14.99 10.44
C ILE A 34 13.12 15.83 10.51
N LEU A 35 13.22 16.67 11.55
CA LEU A 35 14.45 17.33 11.95
C LEU A 35 14.91 16.74 13.29
N MET A 36 16.16 16.31 13.37
CA MET A 36 16.77 15.75 14.58
C MET A 36 17.69 16.77 15.27
N LYS A 37 18.24 16.37 16.44
CA LYS A 37 19.21 17.18 17.21
C LYS A 37 20.33 17.70 16.30
N LYS A 38 20.89 18.88 16.63
CA LYS A 38 21.89 19.57 15.80
C LYS A 38 21.37 19.98 14.41
N GLY A 39 20.06 20.03 14.20
CA GLY A 39 19.44 20.50 12.96
C GLY A 39 19.61 19.52 11.78
N ARG A 40 19.82 18.23 12.05
CA ARG A 40 20.05 17.21 11.01
C ARG A 40 18.72 16.81 10.36
N PRO A 41 18.57 16.95 9.03
CA PRO A 41 17.46 16.36 8.31
C PRO A 41 17.52 14.83 8.41
N ALA A 42 16.38 14.19 8.63
CA ALA A 42 16.28 12.74 8.80
C ALA A 42 14.93 12.21 8.33
N HIS A 43 14.77 10.90 8.33
CA HIS A 43 13.47 10.25 8.13
C HIS A 43 13.14 9.35 9.32
N THR A 44 11.89 9.39 9.77
CA THR A 44 11.31 8.28 10.54
C THR A 44 10.85 7.23 9.55
N LEU A 45 11.48 6.05 9.58
CA LEU A 45 10.99 4.85 8.93
C LEU A 45 9.92 4.22 9.82
N SER A 46 8.73 4.01 9.26
CA SER A 46 7.61 3.36 9.93
C SER A 46 7.18 2.11 9.16
N VAL A 47 7.04 0.99 9.85
CA VAL A 47 6.70 -0.29 9.23
C VAL A 47 5.54 -0.96 9.95
N LEU A 48 4.46 -1.24 9.21
CA LEU A 48 3.34 -2.06 9.70
C LEU A 48 3.61 -3.51 9.38
N VAL A 49 3.73 -4.35 10.40
CA VAL A 49 4.04 -5.77 10.25
C VAL A 49 3.18 -6.60 11.18
N ARG A 50 2.79 -7.80 10.73
CA ARG A 50 2.16 -8.80 11.59
C ARG A 50 3.23 -9.49 12.43
N ARG A 51 2.91 -9.85 13.67
CA ARG A 51 3.86 -10.49 14.61
C ARG A 51 4.68 -11.64 14.00
N LYS A 52 4.07 -12.49 13.16
CA LYS A 52 4.75 -13.62 12.50
C LYS A 52 5.88 -13.24 11.51
N HIS A 53 5.95 -11.98 11.08
CA HIS A 53 6.97 -11.46 10.16
C HIS A 53 7.85 -10.40 10.83
N ALA A 54 7.66 -10.13 12.13
CA ALA A 54 8.36 -9.04 12.82
C ALA A 54 9.88 -9.21 12.74
N ASP A 55 10.40 -10.38 13.13
CA ASP A 55 11.85 -10.64 13.15
C ASP A 55 12.50 -10.49 11.76
N ALA A 56 11.89 -11.06 10.72
CA ALA A 56 12.39 -10.93 9.35
C ALA A 56 12.42 -9.47 8.86
N VAL A 57 11.44 -8.67 9.24
CA VAL A 57 11.41 -7.24 8.91
C VAL A 57 12.42 -6.45 9.74
N ILE A 58 12.62 -6.81 11.00
CA ILE A 58 13.65 -6.22 11.87
C ILE A 58 15.04 -6.47 11.28
N ASP A 59 15.32 -7.70 10.85
CA ASP A 59 16.58 -8.07 10.20
C ASP A 59 16.80 -7.24 8.93
N ALA A 60 15.75 -7.04 8.11
CA ALA A 60 15.81 -6.18 6.93
C ALA A 60 16.07 -4.71 7.28
N ILE A 61 15.46 -4.18 8.35
CA ILE A 61 15.74 -2.80 8.81
C ILE A 61 17.22 -2.65 9.18
N TYR A 62 17.79 -3.58 9.94
CA TYR A 62 19.18 -3.52 10.35
C TYR A 62 20.17 -3.78 9.19
N GLY A 63 19.79 -4.61 8.22
CA GLY A 63 20.63 -4.91 7.07
C GLY A 63 20.67 -3.81 6.01
N GLU A 64 19.55 -3.10 5.81
CA GLU A 64 19.38 -2.14 4.71
C GLU A 64 19.51 -0.68 5.15
N THR A 65 19.57 -0.41 6.46
CA THR A 65 19.68 0.95 7.02
C THR A 65 20.84 1.07 8.01
N SER A 66 21.18 2.30 8.39
CA SER A 66 22.12 2.60 9.47
C SER A 66 21.51 2.52 10.87
N ALA A 67 20.26 2.06 11.00
CA ALA A 67 19.58 1.98 12.28
C ALA A 67 20.33 1.06 13.26
N ILE A 68 20.61 1.56 14.44
CA ILE A 68 21.22 0.80 15.55
C ILE A 68 20.18 0.31 16.57
N GLY A 69 18.91 0.57 16.30
CA GLY A 69 17.79 0.20 17.15
C GLY A 69 16.47 0.69 16.55
N LEU A 70 15.37 0.17 17.08
CA LEU A 70 14.02 0.55 16.69
C LEU A 70 13.06 0.49 17.89
N ARG A 71 11.89 1.09 17.73
CA ARG A 71 10.79 1.05 18.69
C ARG A 71 9.70 0.14 18.15
N GLU A 72 9.08 -0.63 19.04
CA GLU A 72 7.96 -1.50 18.70
C GLU A 72 6.69 -1.07 19.41
N LEU A 73 5.61 -0.90 18.64
CA LEU A 73 4.29 -0.58 19.17
C LEU A 73 3.26 -1.60 18.67
N THR A 74 2.51 -2.19 19.59
CA THR A 74 1.35 -3.01 19.22
C THR A 74 0.18 -2.09 18.94
N VAL A 75 -0.44 -2.24 17.76
CA VAL A 75 -1.61 -1.46 17.35
C VAL A 75 -2.73 -2.37 16.91
N GLY A 76 -3.96 -1.99 17.22
CA GLY A 76 -5.15 -2.65 16.71
C GLY A 76 -5.46 -2.21 15.27
N LYS A 77 -5.87 -3.15 14.42
CA LYS A 77 -6.35 -2.85 13.06
C LYS A 77 -7.83 -3.21 12.95
N ARG A 78 -8.66 -2.24 12.61
CA ARG A 78 -10.03 -2.50 12.12
C ARG A 78 -10.00 -2.36 10.60
N ALA A 79 -10.21 -3.47 9.92
CA ALA A 79 -10.30 -3.52 8.46
C ALA A 79 -11.69 -4.00 8.07
N LEU A 80 -12.24 -3.41 7.02
CA LEU A 80 -13.46 -3.92 6.40
C LEU A 80 -13.14 -5.22 5.65
N ALA A 81 -14.12 -6.12 5.61
CA ALA A 81 -14.06 -7.22 4.66
C ALA A 81 -14.09 -6.64 3.24
N ARG A 82 -13.19 -7.13 2.41
CA ARG A 82 -13.11 -6.78 0.99
C ARG A 82 -13.41 -8.03 0.18
N GLU A 83 -14.28 -7.89 -0.79
CA GLU A 83 -14.54 -8.89 -1.82
C GLU A 83 -14.01 -8.34 -3.16
N THR A 84 -13.59 -9.24 -4.03
CA THR A 84 -13.18 -8.90 -5.39
C THR A 84 -14.23 -9.46 -6.34
N THR A 85 -14.78 -8.59 -7.17
CA THR A 85 -15.64 -8.94 -8.31
C THR A 85 -15.01 -8.40 -9.60
N GLU A 86 -15.65 -8.57 -10.74
CA GLU A 86 -15.15 -8.11 -12.03
C GLU A 86 -16.23 -7.31 -12.76
N VAL A 87 -15.78 -6.33 -13.54
CA VAL A 87 -16.58 -5.63 -14.56
C VAL A 87 -15.89 -5.76 -15.90
N GLU A 88 -16.64 -5.58 -16.98
CA GLU A 88 -16.10 -5.58 -18.34
C GLU A 88 -16.09 -4.17 -18.91
N VAL A 89 -14.97 -3.77 -19.52
CA VAL A 89 -14.83 -2.54 -20.31
C VAL A 89 -14.23 -2.93 -21.65
N ASP A 90 -14.98 -2.76 -22.73
CA ASP A 90 -14.56 -3.08 -24.11
C ASP A 90 -13.91 -4.46 -24.26
N GLY A 91 -14.48 -5.50 -23.61
CA GLY A 91 -13.96 -6.87 -23.64
C GLY A 91 -12.80 -7.16 -22.67
N HIS A 92 -12.36 -6.17 -21.89
CA HIS A 92 -11.35 -6.35 -20.84
C HIS A 92 -11.99 -6.49 -19.47
N ARG A 93 -11.61 -7.55 -18.75
CA ARG A 93 -12.02 -7.78 -17.36
C ARG A 93 -11.18 -6.92 -16.43
N ILE A 94 -11.85 -6.13 -15.60
CA ILE A 94 -11.24 -5.28 -14.60
C ILE A 94 -11.76 -5.71 -13.25
N ARG A 95 -10.87 -6.14 -12.35
CA ARG A 95 -11.25 -6.46 -10.98
C ARG A 95 -11.70 -5.20 -10.26
N VAL A 96 -12.69 -5.35 -9.40
CA VAL A 96 -13.23 -4.29 -8.55
C VAL A 96 -13.21 -4.76 -7.11
N LYS A 97 -12.52 -4.02 -6.25
CA LYS A 97 -12.56 -4.21 -4.80
C LYS A 97 -13.82 -3.57 -4.25
N VAL A 98 -14.67 -4.37 -3.60
CA VAL A 98 -15.84 -3.90 -2.86
C VAL A 98 -15.58 -4.10 -1.37
N SER A 99 -15.66 -3.02 -0.59
CA SER A 99 -15.58 -3.07 0.87
C SER A 99 -16.94 -2.78 1.48
N ARG A 100 -17.36 -3.62 2.43
CA ARG A 100 -18.66 -3.51 3.10
C ARG A 100 -18.51 -3.20 4.58
N HIS A 101 -19.36 -2.30 5.07
CA HIS A 101 -19.53 -2.03 6.50
C HIS A 101 -21.00 -2.27 6.85
N GLN A 102 -21.25 -3.20 7.79
CA GLN A 102 -22.61 -3.61 8.18
C GLN A 102 -23.47 -4.03 6.96
N GLY A 103 -22.89 -4.81 6.04
CA GLY A 103 -23.54 -5.28 4.81
C GLY A 103 -23.63 -4.24 3.68
N ARG A 104 -23.48 -2.95 3.99
CA ARG A 104 -23.57 -1.85 3.02
C ARG A 104 -22.24 -1.62 2.32
N PRO A 105 -22.20 -1.51 0.99
CA PRO A 105 -20.97 -1.13 0.28
C PRO A 105 -20.60 0.30 0.66
N VAL A 106 -19.34 0.50 1.04
CA VAL A 106 -18.78 1.82 1.41
C VAL A 106 -17.58 2.19 0.56
N ASN A 107 -17.02 1.24 -0.19
CA ASN A 107 -16.04 1.50 -1.23
C ASN A 107 -16.23 0.48 -2.36
N VAL A 108 -16.21 0.95 -3.60
CA VAL A 108 -16.25 0.16 -4.84
C VAL A 108 -15.21 0.79 -5.76
N GLN A 109 -14.07 0.12 -5.94
CA GLN A 109 -12.94 0.70 -6.63
C GLN A 109 -12.34 -0.28 -7.64
N PRO A 110 -12.27 0.08 -8.93
CA PRO A 110 -11.52 -0.71 -9.91
C PRO A 110 -10.05 -0.84 -9.52
N GLU A 111 -9.47 -2.02 -9.77
CA GLU A 111 -8.04 -2.26 -9.63
C GLU A 111 -7.28 -1.46 -10.67
N TYR A 112 -6.41 -0.57 -10.20
CA TYR A 112 -5.68 0.34 -11.08
C TYR A 112 -4.78 -0.40 -12.08
N ASP A 113 -4.12 -1.48 -11.65
CA ASP A 113 -3.23 -2.25 -12.53
C ASP A 113 -4.00 -2.89 -13.70
N ASP A 114 -5.21 -3.39 -13.44
CA ASP A 114 -6.08 -3.95 -14.48
C ASP A 114 -6.56 -2.84 -15.43
N VAL A 115 -6.92 -1.67 -14.89
CA VAL A 115 -7.29 -0.48 -15.68
C VAL A 115 -6.13 -0.02 -16.55
N ALA A 116 -4.91 0.02 -16.02
CA ALA A 116 -3.71 0.41 -16.76
C ALA A 116 -3.39 -0.60 -17.88
N ALA A 117 -3.52 -1.90 -17.60
CA ALA A 117 -3.33 -2.96 -18.59
C ALA A 117 -4.40 -2.90 -19.71
N ALA A 118 -5.67 -2.72 -19.36
CA ALA A 118 -6.76 -2.56 -20.32
C ALA A 118 -6.57 -1.29 -21.17
N ALA A 119 -6.21 -0.17 -20.55
CA ALA A 119 -5.92 1.08 -21.27
C ALA A 119 -4.78 0.93 -22.27
N ALA A 120 -3.70 0.24 -21.90
CA ALA A 120 -2.60 -0.05 -22.80
C ALA A 120 -3.02 -0.95 -23.98
N ALA A 121 -3.83 -1.99 -23.72
CA ALA A 121 -4.31 -2.89 -24.76
C ALA A 121 -5.31 -2.24 -25.73
N LEU A 122 -6.12 -1.32 -25.24
CA LEU A 122 -7.11 -0.57 -26.02
C LEU A 122 -6.55 0.66 -26.73
N ASP A 123 -5.29 1.04 -26.45
CA ASP A 123 -4.70 2.32 -26.86
C ASP A 123 -5.56 3.54 -26.45
N ARG A 124 -6.04 3.51 -25.19
CA ARG A 124 -6.91 4.55 -24.62
C ARG A 124 -6.25 5.21 -23.41
N PRO A 125 -6.58 6.48 -23.09
CA PRO A 125 -6.12 7.10 -21.86
C PRO A 125 -6.61 6.35 -20.61
N VAL A 126 -5.70 6.03 -19.68
CA VAL A 126 -6.02 5.34 -18.40
C VAL A 126 -7.19 5.99 -17.66
N LYS A 127 -7.26 7.34 -17.65
CA LYS A 127 -8.35 8.08 -17.01
C LYS A 127 -9.73 7.81 -17.63
N ALA A 128 -9.79 7.53 -18.93
CA ALA A 128 -11.04 7.23 -19.62
C ALA A 128 -11.50 5.80 -19.30
N VAL A 129 -10.60 4.82 -19.38
CA VAL A 129 -10.89 3.43 -19.01
C VAL A 129 -11.25 3.32 -17.53
N LEU A 130 -10.61 4.09 -16.65
CA LEU A 130 -10.99 4.16 -15.24
C LEU A 130 -12.43 4.67 -15.07
N ALA A 131 -12.82 5.72 -15.80
CA ALA A 131 -14.18 6.26 -15.73
C ALA A 131 -15.21 5.23 -16.20
N ASP A 132 -14.93 4.49 -17.28
CA ASP A 132 -15.79 3.41 -17.77
C ASP A 132 -15.90 2.28 -16.75
N ALA A 133 -14.79 1.86 -16.15
CA ALA A 133 -14.76 0.82 -15.12
C ALA A 133 -15.57 1.24 -13.88
N VAL A 134 -15.46 2.50 -13.45
CA VAL A 134 -16.28 3.07 -12.37
C VAL A 134 -17.76 3.07 -12.74
N ALA A 135 -18.10 3.45 -13.97
CA ALA A 135 -19.48 3.45 -14.46
C ALA A 135 -20.07 2.03 -14.51
N ALA A 136 -19.31 1.06 -15.02
CA ALA A 136 -19.70 -0.36 -15.05
C ALA A 136 -19.89 -0.94 -13.64
N ALA A 137 -19.08 -0.49 -12.68
CA ALA A 137 -19.15 -0.90 -11.28
C ALA A 137 -20.33 -0.26 -10.50
N ALA A 138 -21.08 0.68 -11.09
CA ALA A 138 -22.09 1.47 -10.38
C ALA A 138 -23.18 0.61 -9.71
N ALA A 139 -23.55 -0.53 -10.29
CA ALA A 139 -24.55 -1.44 -9.72
C ALA A 139 -24.11 -2.04 -8.38
N LEU A 140 -22.80 -2.21 -8.15
CA LEU A 140 -22.24 -2.81 -6.93
C LEU A 140 -22.49 -1.97 -5.67
N TRP A 141 -22.78 -0.67 -5.84
CA TRP A 141 -23.18 0.22 -4.75
C TRP A 141 -24.57 -0.09 -4.18
N ARG A 142 -25.42 -0.83 -4.91
CA ARG A 142 -26.82 -1.06 -4.49
C ARG A 142 -26.97 -2.22 -3.51
N GLY A 143 -25.91 -3.00 -3.27
CA GLY A 143 -25.98 -4.23 -2.47
C GLY A 143 -26.70 -5.36 -3.21
N PRO A 144 -26.63 -6.61 -2.70
CA PRO A 144 -27.55 -7.66 -3.14
C PRO A 144 -29.01 -7.34 -2.76
#